data_AF-A0A7X7FIB0-F1
#
_entry.id   AF-A0A7X7FIB0-F1
#
_cell.length_a   1.000
_cell.length_b   1.000
_cell.length_c   1.000
_cell.angle_alpha   90.00
_cell.angle_beta   90.00
_cell.angle_gamma   90.00
#
_symmetry.space_group_name_H-M   'P 1'
#
loop_
_entity.id
_entity.type
_entity.pdbx_description
1 polymer ?
#
loop_
_entity_poly.entity_id
_entity_poly.type
_entity_poly.pdbx_seq_one_letter_code
_entity_poly.pdbx_strand_id
1 'polypeptide(L)'
;MMIRVACPHCQRRYRTQTEGMGKTAVCTGCHQTFRIGQVRLPFQWKQVDLGEDSWIGVEAPKEKKELRNCIMCQAPLDDDTITCPECGANQVTGVVRRPQPRPVEGKPSVLPALPWKLIAGLAGLAVLGIGSYWVFKSATSSAIDGGEKVAHMATARLAAERLSKGGDEASVAAEFAGHVDDQNLPVFLDMLAAKRQDIRQAAVLLIGCGSFTNLRPILDMASDTANRELGMAVLEAVGPRRLVGLSNHEQADVRRAAAEGLCMLTNLKPETKTLDHLAEKTSREDKIERLNELCRPYPAATGRFAVTINETTSSFVVGIEQIGTWFYLRLDTSEFHTEPGKTRTFEIPIDRWCAATGVALDTAAIRRLLAGSIRLTSPIGASWQGTAAVTAKARLDPPLPGFLPIDPPAVGQTAEAAVGLTRMP
;
A
#
# COMPACT_ATOMS: atom_id res chain seq x y z
N MET A 1 -7.50 -28.62 -11.29
CA MET A 1 -7.88 -27.28 -10.77
C MET A 1 -9.21 -26.88 -11.40
N MET A 2 -10.17 -26.37 -10.63
CA MET A 2 -11.45 -25.91 -11.20
C MET A 2 -11.31 -24.48 -11.74
N ILE A 3 -11.73 -24.26 -12.98
CA ILE A 3 -11.75 -22.98 -13.66
C ILE A 3 -13.19 -22.53 -13.93
N ARG A 4 -13.40 -21.21 -13.91
CA ARG A 4 -14.70 -20.60 -14.24
C ARG A 4 -14.64 -20.04 -15.64
N VAL A 5 -15.67 -20.31 -16.43
CA VAL A 5 -15.75 -19.90 -17.84
C VAL A 5 -17.10 -19.25 -18.07
N ALA A 6 -17.13 -18.09 -18.72
CA ALA A 6 -18.36 -17.43 -19.13
C ALA A 6 -18.64 -17.70 -20.60
N CYS A 7 -19.91 -17.90 -20.96
CA CYS A 7 -20.31 -17.89 -22.35
C CYS A 7 -20.11 -16.49 -22.93
N PRO A 8 -19.42 -16.32 -24.08
CA PRO A 8 -19.18 -15.01 -24.66
C PRO A 8 -20.45 -14.31 -25.16
N HIS A 9 -21.53 -15.05 -25.40
CA HIS A 9 -22.76 -14.53 -25.99
C HIS A 9 -23.78 -14.05 -24.96
N CYS A 10 -23.93 -14.75 -23.83
CA CYS A 10 -24.94 -14.43 -22.81
C CYS A 10 -24.37 -14.25 -21.40
N GLN A 11 -23.03 -14.32 -21.24
CA GLN A 11 -22.30 -14.12 -19.99
C GLN A 11 -22.66 -15.10 -18.85
N ARG A 12 -23.41 -16.16 -19.14
CA ARG A 12 -23.73 -17.23 -18.19
C ARG A 12 -22.46 -17.99 -17.80
N ARG A 13 -22.30 -18.24 -16.49
CA ARG A 13 -21.07 -18.80 -15.91
C ARG A 13 -21.17 -20.32 -15.71
N TYR A 14 -20.09 -21.00 -16.08
CA TYR A 14 -19.91 -22.44 -15.95
C TYR A 14 -18.68 -22.74 -15.09
N ARG A 15 -18.73 -23.84 -14.34
CA ARG A 15 -17.56 -24.42 -13.66
C ARG A 15 -17.09 -25.60 -14.50
N THR A 16 -15.81 -25.62 -14.86
CA THR A 16 -15.20 -26.74 -15.58
C THR A 16 -13.82 -27.03 -15.00
N GLN A 17 -13.26 -28.19 -15.31
CA GLN A 17 -11.89 -28.52 -14.92
C GLN A 17 -10.91 -27.94 -15.94
N THR A 18 -9.64 -27.77 -15.54
CA THR A 18 -8.54 -27.34 -16.43
C THR A 18 -8.43 -28.20 -17.70
N GLU A 19 -8.79 -29.49 -17.64
CA GLU A 19 -8.86 -30.42 -18.79
C GLU A 19 -9.94 -30.06 -19.84
N GLY A 20 -10.81 -29.11 -19.51
CA GLY A 20 -11.83 -28.56 -20.40
C GLY A 20 -11.32 -27.42 -21.29
N MET A 21 -10.12 -26.88 -21.06
CA MET A 21 -9.54 -25.84 -21.92
C MET A 21 -9.34 -26.34 -23.36
N GLY A 22 -9.67 -25.51 -24.34
CA GLY A 22 -9.60 -25.82 -25.77
C GLY A 22 -10.79 -26.62 -26.33
N LYS A 23 -11.64 -27.21 -25.48
CA LYS A 23 -12.83 -27.96 -25.91
C LYS A 23 -13.98 -27.01 -26.26
N THR A 24 -14.80 -27.44 -27.22
CA THR A 24 -16.04 -26.75 -27.60
C THR A 24 -17.12 -27.09 -26.58
N ALA A 25 -17.72 -26.08 -25.96
CA ALA A 25 -18.84 -26.20 -25.04
C ALA A 25 -20.11 -25.58 -25.65
N VAL A 26 -21.27 -26.11 -25.28
CA VAL A 26 -22.57 -25.54 -25.67
C VAL A 26 -23.15 -24.81 -24.47
N CYS A 27 -23.53 -23.55 -24.66
CA CYS A 27 -24.15 -22.76 -23.61
C CYS A 27 -25.59 -23.21 -23.37
N THR A 28 -25.92 -23.64 -22.16
CA THR A 28 -27.30 -23.96 -21.72
C THR A 28 -28.24 -22.75 -21.62
N GLY A 29 -27.73 -21.51 -21.75
CA GLY A 29 -28.55 -20.30 -21.79
C GLY A 29 -28.98 -19.93 -23.19
N CYS A 30 -28.01 -19.65 -24.07
CA CYS A 30 -28.27 -19.18 -25.44
C CYS A 30 -28.13 -20.27 -26.51
N HIS A 31 -27.82 -21.51 -26.13
CA HIS A 31 -27.67 -22.67 -27.03
C HIS A 31 -26.56 -22.53 -28.09
N GLN A 32 -25.73 -21.47 -28.01
CA GLN A 32 -24.59 -21.27 -28.90
C GLN A 32 -23.34 -22.00 -28.41
N THR A 33 -22.52 -22.43 -29.35
CA THR A 33 -21.26 -23.12 -29.10
C THR A 33 -20.13 -22.11 -28.92
N PHE A 34 -19.22 -22.38 -28.00
CA PHE A 34 -18.03 -21.55 -27.77
C PHE A 34 -16.85 -22.41 -27.30
N ARG A 35 -15.61 -21.98 -27.57
CA ARG A 35 -14.41 -22.67 -27.09
C ARG A 35 -13.97 -22.13 -25.74
N ILE A 36 -13.68 -23.03 -24.81
CA ILE A 36 -13.21 -22.68 -23.48
C ILE A 36 -11.73 -22.24 -23.56
N GLY A 37 -11.41 -21.02 -23.13
CA GLY A 37 -10.02 -20.57 -22.94
C GLY A 37 -9.32 -19.95 -24.16
N GLN A 38 -10.02 -19.67 -25.25
CA GLN A 38 -9.46 -18.83 -26.33
C GLN A 38 -9.83 -17.36 -26.12
N VAL A 39 -8.86 -16.55 -25.67
CA VAL A 39 -8.93 -15.08 -25.72
C VAL A 39 -8.19 -14.61 -26.96
N ARG A 40 -8.95 -14.00 -27.88
CA ARG A 40 -8.59 -13.21 -29.08
C ARG A 40 -7.61 -13.83 -30.09
N LEU A 41 -8.00 -13.76 -31.36
CA LEU A 41 -7.13 -14.06 -32.51
C LEU A 41 -5.78 -13.32 -32.32
N PRO A 42 -4.64 -13.99 -32.59
CA PRO A 42 -3.35 -13.32 -32.56
C PRO A 42 -3.40 -12.10 -33.48
N PHE A 43 -2.88 -10.98 -33.00
CA PHE A 43 -2.65 -9.80 -33.84
C PHE A 43 -1.79 -10.23 -35.03
N GLN A 44 -2.41 -10.29 -36.21
CA GLN A 44 -1.69 -10.47 -37.46
C GLN A 44 -1.22 -9.09 -37.90
N TRP A 45 0.10 -8.89 -37.92
CA TRP A 45 0.68 -7.82 -38.71
C TRP A 45 0.14 -7.98 -40.14
N LYS A 46 -0.57 -6.98 -40.65
CA LYS A 46 -0.70 -6.86 -42.10
C LYS A 46 0.73 -6.65 -42.60
N GLN A 47 1.23 -7.58 -43.41
CA GLN A 47 2.39 -7.30 -44.26
C GLN A 47 1.97 -6.15 -45.17
N VAL A 48 2.27 -4.93 -44.75
CA VAL A 48 2.46 -3.83 -45.67
C VAL A 48 3.85 -4.03 -46.23
N ASP A 49 4.00 -3.93 -47.55
CA ASP A 49 5.27 -3.98 -48.24
C ASP A 49 6.33 -3.19 -47.44
N LEU A 50 7.41 -3.87 -47.04
CA LEU A 50 8.56 -3.28 -46.37
C LEU A 50 9.38 -2.45 -47.37
N GLY A 51 8.73 -1.45 -47.98
CA GLY A 51 9.31 -0.55 -48.96
C GLY A 51 9.42 0.90 -48.49
N GLU A 52 8.71 1.32 -47.45
CA GLU A 52 8.65 2.74 -47.09
C GLU A 52 8.51 2.97 -45.58
N ASP A 53 9.59 2.75 -44.82
CA ASP A 53 9.84 3.57 -43.63
C ASP A 53 10.92 4.58 -43.98
N SER A 54 10.45 5.66 -44.60
CA SER A 54 11.20 6.89 -44.81
C SER A 54 11.65 7.45 -43.45
N TRP A 55 12.93 7.30 -43.15
CA TRP A 55 13.62 8.17 -42.20
C TRP A 55 13.68 9.56 -42.83
N ILE A 56 12.70 10.41 -42.51
CA ILE A 56 12.74 11.81 -42.94
C ILE A 56 13.70 12.57 -42.02
N GLY A 57 14.92 12.80 -42.52
CA GLY A 57 15.69 14.02 -42.23
C GLY A 57 16.68 14.01 -41.06
N VAL A 58 17.10 12.86 -40.53
CA VAL A 58 18.19 12.81 -39.53
C VAL A 58 19.20 11.76 -39.94
N GLU A 59 20.46 12.18 -40.13
CA GLU A 59 21.57 11.23 -40.32
C GLU A 59 21.64 10.27 -39.12
N ALA A 60 21.72 8.97 -39.40
CA ALA A 60 21.86 7.96 -38.37
C ALA A 60 23.05 8.32 -37.47
N PRO A 61 22.88 8.37 -36.13
CA PRO A 61 23.98 8.72 -35.24
C PRO A 61 25.09 7.67 -35.37
N LYS A 62 26.34 8.15 -35.54
CA LYS A 62 27.54 7.32 -35.46
C LYS A 62 27.46 6.51 -34.17
N GLU A 63 27.69 5.19 -34.28
CA GLU A 63 27.64 4.20 -33.22
C GLU A 63 27.95 4.79 -31.84
N LYS A 64 26.98 4.71 -30.91
CA LYS A 64 27.21 5.08 -29.52
C LYS A 64 28.32 4.17 -28.99
N LYS A 65 29.50 4.73 -28.73
CA LYS A 65 30.52 4.06 -27.92
C LYS A 65 29.88 3.73 -26.57
N GLU A 66 29.72 2.45 -26.27
CA GLU A 66 29.32 1.99 -24.95
C GLU A 66 30.48 2.31 -23.98
N LEU A 67 30.36 3.42 -23.25
CA LEU A 67 31.33 3.76 -22.21
C LEU A 67 31.13 2.80 -21.04
N ARG A 68 32.23 2.19 -20.58
CA ARG A 68 32.25 1.35 -19.40
C ARG A 68 32.07 2.22 -18.15
N ASN A 69 31.22 1.80 -17.21
CA ASN A 69 31.04 2.54 -15.95
C ASN A 69 31.88 1.93 -14.82
N CYS A 70 32.34 2.78 -13.90
CA CYS A 70 33.08 2.36 -12.71
C CYS A 70 32.21 1.47 -11.81
N ILE A 71 32.74 0.32 -11.37
CA ILE A 71 32.01 -0.64 -10.52
C ILE A 71 31.53 -0.07 -9.17
N MET A 72 32.24 0.93 -8.62
CA MET A 72 31.94 1.51 -7.30
C MET A 72 31.06 2.77 -7.37
N CYS A 73 31.38 3.74 -8.23
CA CYS A 73 30.71 5.04 -8.27
C CYS A 73 29.91 5.32 -9.55
N GLN A 74 29.89 4.37 -10.50
CA GLN A 74 29.21 4.49 -11.80
C GLN A 74 29.67 5.65 -12.71
N ALA A 75 30.80 6.29 -12.39
CA ALA A 75 31.40 7.29 -13.27
C ALA A 75 31.80 6.65 -14.62
N PRO A 76 31.62 7.36 -15.75
CA PRO A 76 32.03 6.87 -17.06
C PRO A 76 33.56 6.73 -17.11
N LEU A 77 34.03 5.63 -17.69
CA LEU A 77 35.45 5.29 -17.86
C LEU A 77 35.74 5.01 -19.33
N ASP A 78 36.95 5.36 -19.75
CA ASP A 78 37.50 4.89 -21.02
C ASP A 78 37.85 3.39 -20.93
N ASP A 79 37.78 2.67 -22.06
CA ASP A 79 37.83 1.20 -22.14
C ASP A 79 39.05 0.56 -21.44
N ASP A 80 40.17 1.29 -21.43
CA ASP A 80 41.49 0.90 -20.93
C ASP A 80 41.79 1.43 -19.51
N THR A 81 40.81 2.05 -18.83
CA THR A 81 41.00 2.62 -17.50
C THR A 81 40.93 1.56 -16.39
N ILE A 82 42.10 1.20 -15.82
CA ILE A 82 42.22 0.22 -14.73
C ILE A 82 41.85 0.80 -13.37
N THR A 83 42.03 2.11 -13.15
CA THR A 83 41.71 2.76 -11.87
C THR A 83 40.80 3.96 -12.13
N CYS A 84 39.65 4.02 -11.45
CA CYS A 84 38.71 5.11 -11.63
C CYS A 84 39.33 6.43 -11.14
N PRO A 85 39.36 7.50 -11.96
CA PRO A 85 39.92 8.78 -11.56
C PRO A 85 39.08 9.50 -10.49
N GLU A 86 37.77 9.25 -10.46
CA GLU A 86 36.85 9.89 -9.50
C GLU A 86 36.95 9.30 -8.09
N CYS A 87 36.96 7.97 -7.97
CA CYS A 87 36.90 7.30 -6.66
C CYS A 87 38.15 6.48 -6.30
N GLY A 88 39.13 6.37 -7.20
CA GLY A 88 40.37 5.61 -6.96
C GLY A 88 40.21 4.09 -6.90
N ALA A 89 39.03 3.56 -7.26
CA ALA A 89 38.77 2.12 -7.27
C ALA A 89 39.48 1.43 -8.44
N ASN A 90 40.22 0.35 -8.16
CA ASN A 90 40.74 -0.53 -9.20
C ASN A 90 39.60 -1.36 -9.81
N GLN A 91 39.39 -1.25 -11.12
CA GLN A 91 38.29 -1.85 -11.87
C GLN A 91 38.43 -3.36 -12.10
N VAL A 92 39.57 -3.94 -11.76
CA VAL A 92 39.83 -5.38 -11.83
C VAL A 92 39.66 -6.03 -10.46
N THR A 93 40.04 -5.34 -9.37
CA THR A 93 40.07 -5.93 -8.02
C THR A 93 39.03 -5.33 -7.05
N GLY A 94 38.37 -4.22 -7.39
CA GLY A 94 37.37 -3.57 -6.54
C GLY A 94 37.92 -2.82 -5.31
N VAL A 95 39.23 -2.84 -5.10
CA VAL A 95 39.86 -2.24 -3.91
C VAL A 95 40.28 -0.80 -4.18
N VAL A 96 39.87 0.13 -3.31
CA VAL A 96 40.32 1.53 -3.32
C VAL A 96 41.68 1.61 -2.63
N ARG A 97 42.76 1.88 -3.40
CA ARG A 97 44.08 2.12 -2.81
C ARG A 97 44.16 3.56 -2.29
N ARG A 98 44.09 3.74 -0.97
CA ARG A 98 44.57 4.99 -0.35
C ARG A 98 46.10 5.04 -0.44
N PRO A 99 46.72 6.17 -0.82
CA PRO A 99 48.16 6.31 -0.75
C PRO A 99 48.62 6.19 0.71
N GLN A 100 49.53 5.26 0.99
CA GLN A 100 50.24 5.22 2.26
C GLN A 100 51.21 6.42 2.34
N PRO A 101 51.30 7.13 3.47
CA PRO A 101 52.34 8.13 3.67
C PRO A 101 53.72 7.47 3.66
N ARG A 102 54.66 8.02 2.90
CA ARG A 102 56.07 7.59 2.89
C ARG A 102 56.70 7.86 4.26
N PRO A 103 57.38 6.89 4.89
CA PRO A 103 58.16 7.14 6.09
C PRO A 103 59.39 8.00 5.74
N VAL A 104 59.63 9.04 6.56
CA VAL A 104 60.84 9.86 6.49
C VAL A 104 62.00 9.05 7.11
N GLU A 105 63.06 8.83 6.36
CA GLU A 105 64.28 8.17 6.83
C GLU A 105 65.02 9.05 7.85
N GLY A 106 64.93 8.70 9.13
CA GLY A 106 65.83 9.18 10.17
C GLY A 106 66.88 8.13 10.49
N LYS A 107 68.17 8.46 10.29
CA LYS A 107 69.32 7.62 10.68
C LYS A 107 69.38 7.45 12.22
N PRO A 108 69.76 6.26 12.74
CA PRO A 108 69.83 6.02 14.17
C PRO A 108 71.22 6.38 14.73
N SER A 109 71.23 6.99 15.92
CA SER A 109 72.38 7.03 16.81
C SER A 109 72.13 6.13 18.03
N VAL A 110 73.20 5.53 18.54
CA VAL A 110 73.26 4.21 19.17
C VAL A 110 73.40 4.32 20.72
N LEU A 111 72.52 3.59 21.46
CA LEU A 111 72.58 3.07 22.85
C LEU A 111 72.66 4.02 24.08
N PRO A 112 72.31 3.56 25.33
CA PRO A 112 71.15 2.77 25.77
C PRO A 112 70.50 3.34 27.06
N ALA A 113 69.18 3.19 27.27
CA ALA A 113 68.59 3.32 28.61
C ALA A 113 67.26 2.55 28.73
N LEU A 114 67.10 1.88 29.87
CA LEU A 114 66.07 0.90 30.28
C LEU A 114 64.60 1.18 29.88
N PRO A 115 63.74 0.13 29.81
CA PRO A 115 62.56 0.10 28.95
C PRO A 115 61.25 0.50 29.68
N TRP A 116 61.16 1.70 30.25
CA TRP A 116 59.87 2.26 30.70
C TRP A 116 59.01 2.76 29.52
N LYS A 117 59.66 3.33 28.50
CA LYS A 117 58.99 3.91 27.33
C LYS A 117 58.32 2.87 26.43
N LEU A 118 58.78 1.61 26.45
CA LEU A 118 58.16 0.52 25.70
C LEU A 118 56.81 0.08 26.30
N ILE A 119 56.70 0.05 27.63
CA ILE A 119 55.44 -0.26 28.32
C ILE A 119 54.44 0.89 28.12
N ALA A 120 54.88 2.14 28.28
CA ALA A 120 54.04 3.30 28.02
C ALA A 120 53.64 3.43 26.53
N GLY A 121 54.53 3.08 25.60
CA GLY A 121 54.25 3.06 24.16
C GLY A 121 53.25 1.97 23.76
N LEU A 122 53.37 0.77 24.33
CA LEU A 122 52.41 -0.32 24.12
C LEU A 122 51.05 -0.03 24.75
N ALA A 123 51.01 0.59 25.94
CA ALA A 123 49.77 1.05 26.57
C ALA A 123 49.10 2.16 25.74
N GLY A 124 49.88 3.12 25.20
CA GLY A 124 49.37 4.15 24.29
C GLY A 124 48.81 3.58 22.99
N LEU A 125 49.49 2.59 22.40
CA LEU A 125 49.00 1.87 21.21
C LEU A 125 47.74 1.05 21.49
N ALA A 126 47.62 0.43 22.66
CA ALA A 126 46.41 -0.29 23.06
C ALA A 126 45.22 0.66 23.26
N VAL A 127 45.43 1.82 23.88
CA VAL A 127 44.39 2.85 24.04
C VAL A 127 43.98 3.44 22.68
N LEU A 128 44.93 3.69 21.77
CA LEU A 128 44.62 4.12 20.40
C LEU A 128 43.93 3.02 19.58
N GLY A 129 44.28 1.75 19.79
CA GLY A 129 43.62 0.59 19.17
C GLY A 129 42.18 0.39 19.66
N ILE A 130 41.94 0.51 20.96
CA ILE A 130 40.60 0.43 21.56
C ILE A 130 39.76 1.63 21.15
N GLY A 131 40.33 2.83 21.15
CA GLY A 131 39.67 4.06 20.71
C GLY A 131 39.31 4.02 19.22
N SER A 132 40.23 3.61 18.36
CA SER A 132 39.96 3.46 16.92
C SER A 132 38.94 2.35 16.64
N TYR A 133 38.98 1.23 17.37
CA TYR A 133 37.95 0.20 17.28
C TYR A 133 36.56 0.73 17.66
N TRP A 134 36.44 1.53 18.73
CA TRP A 134 35.17 2.16 19.11
C TRP A 134 34.68 3.20 18.10
N VAL A 135 35.57 4.03 17.57
CA VAL A 135 35.22 5.01 16.51
C VAL A 135 34.82 4.30 15.23
N PHE A 136 35.53 3.25 14.81
CA PHE A 136 35.15 2.47 13.63
C PHE A 136 33.82 1.74 13.84
N LYS A 137 33.60 1.13 15.00
CA LYS A 137 32.33 0.46 15.34
C LYS A 137 31.15 1.43 15.33
N SER A 138 31.34 2.62 15.92
CA SER A 138 30.38 3.73 15.90
C SER A 138 30.11 4.28 14.50
N ALA A 139 31.15 4.41 13.68
CA ALA A 139 31.01 4.87 12.30
C ALA A 139 30.28 3.83 11.43
N THR A 140 30.54 2.54 11.63
CA THR A 140 29.81 1.47 10.95
C THR A 140 28.36 1.35 11.40
N SER A 141 28.05 1.50 12.69
CA SER A 141 26.66 1.50 13.16
C SER A 141 25.89 2.72 12.64
N SER A 142 26.51 3.90 12.64
CA SER A 142 25.88 5.13 12.12
C SER A 142 25.67 5.08 10.59
N ALA A 143 26.57 4.41 9.86
CA ALA A 143 26.43 4.22 8.40
C ALA A 143 25.33 3.19 8.05
N ILE A 144 25.18 2.13 8.86
CA ILE A 144 24.11 1.15 8.72
C ILE A 144 22.76 1.79 9.07
N ASP A 145 22.66 2.50 10.20
CA ASP A 145 21.46 3.24 10.61
C ASP A 145 21.09 4.35 9.61
N GLY A 146 22.09 4.98 8.99
CA GLY A 146 21.90 5.96 7.93
C GLY A 146 21.40 5.35 6.63
N GLY A 147 21.92 4.19 6.23
CA GLY A 147 21.50 3.48 5.03
C GLY A 147 20.07 2.95 5.12
N GLU A 148 19.68 2.40 6.27
CA GLU A 148 18.34 1.88 6.51
C GLU A 148 17.28 2.99 6.52
N LYS A 149 17.58 4.12 7.17
CA LYS A 149 16.70 5.31 7.11
C LYS A 149 16.52 5.84 5.68
N VAL A 150 17.57 5.80 4.86
CA VAL A 150 17.49 6.20 3.45
C VAL A 150 16.58 5.23 2.66
N ALA A 151 16.66 3.93 2.92
CA ALA A 151 15.80 2.94 2.28
C ALA A 151 14.31 3.13 2.65
N HIS A 152 13.98 3.31 3.93
CA HIS A 152 12.60 3.56 4.35
C HIS A 152 12.05 4.89 3.80
N MET A 153 12.90 5.92 3.73
CA MET A 153 12.54 7.19 3.14
C MET A 153 12.33 7.09 1.62
N ALA A 154 13.04 6.18 0.93
CA ALA A 154 12.77 5.85 -0.46
C ALA A 154 11.40 5.17 -0.63
N THR A 155 11.03 4.23 0.26
CA THR A 155 9.70 3.60 0.26
C THR A 155 8.59 4.63 0.44
N ALA A 156 8.71 5.53 1.43
CA ALA A 156 7.73 6.59 1.66
C ALA A 156 7.62 7.55 0.46
N ARG A 157 8.76 7.88 -0.18
CA ARG A 157 8.76 8.69 -1.41
C ARG A 157 8.08 7.99 -2.58
N LEU A 158 8.31 6.68 -2.75
CA LEU A 158 7.70 5.92 -3.84
C LEU A 158 6.18 5.81 -3.64
N ALA A 159 5.72 5.56 -2.41
CA ALA A 159 4.30 5.61 -2.06
C ALA A 159 3.69 7.01 -2.31
N ALA A 160 4.37 8.07 -1.89
CA ALA A 160 3.94 9.46 -2.15
C ALA A 160 3.89 9.79 -3.65
N GLU A 161 4.88 9.33 -4.43
CA GLU A 161 4.89 9.50 -5.88
C GLU A 161 3.70 8.79 -6.54
N ARG A 162 3.39 7.56 -6.12
CA ARG A 162 2.20 6.83 -6.62
C ARG A 162 0.91 7.56 -6.30
N LEU A 163 0.74 8.05 -5.07
CA LEU A 163 -0.43 8.87 -4.70
C LEU A 163 -0.50 10.16 -5.55
N SER A 164 0.62 10.85 -5.74
CA SER A 164 0.68 12.10 -6.52
C SER A 164 0.33 11.91 -8.01
N LYS A 165 0.63 10.74 -8.58
CA LYS A 165 0.27 10.36 -9.96
C LYS A 165 -1.19 9.93 -10.09
N GLY A 166 -2.01 10.14 -9.06
CA GLY A 166 -3.41 9.72 -9.03
C GLY A 166 -3.58 8.23 -8.75
N GLY A 167 -2.60 7.61 -8.09
CA GLY A 167 -2.69 6.26 -7.55
C GLY A 167 -3.74 6.17 -6.44
N ASP A 168 -4.39 5.02 -6.33
CA ASP A 168 -5.44 4.77 -5.33
C ASP A 168 -4.85 4.45 -3.97
N GLU A 169 -5.37 5.02 -2.88
CA GLU A 169 -4.90 4.70 -1.53
C GLU A 169 -5.03 3.21 -1.21
N ALA A 170 -6.12 2.55 -1.61
CA ALA A 170 -6.28 1.11 -1.39
C ALA A 170 -5.34 0.27 -2.26
N SER A 171 -5.08 0.66 -3.51
CA SER A 171 -4.06 0.00 -4.34
C SER A 171 -2.65 0.17 -3.78
N VAL A 172 -2.32 1.37 -3.29
CA VAL A 172 -1.02 1.66 -2.66
C VAL A 172 -0.90 0.87 -1.36
N ALA A 173 -1.92 0.87 -0.50
CA ALA A 173 -1.95 0.06 0.71
C ALA A 173 -1.76 -1.44 0.43
N ALA A 174 -2.33 -1.96 -0.66
CA ALA A 174 -2.13 -3.35 -1.07
C ALA A 174 -0.70 -3.63 -1.58
N GLU A 175 -0.10 -2.71 -2.34
CA GLU A 175 1.28 -2.82 -2.85
C GLU A 175 2.30 -2.79 -1.69
N PHE A 176 2.05 -1.97 -0.66
CA PHE A 176 2.95 -1.79 0.49
C PHE A 176 2.51 -2.50 1.77
N ALA A 177 1.52 -3.39 1.69
CA ALA A 177 1.04 -4.13 2.84
C ALA A 177 2.19 -4.86 3.56
N GLY A 178 2.26 -4.70 4.89
CA GLY A 178 3.26 -5.36 5.75
C GLY A 178 4.68 -4.79 5.68
N HIS A 179 4.94 -3.69 4.96
CA HIS A 179 6.28 -3.11 4.91
C HIS A 179 6.70 -2.41 6.22
N VAL A 180 5.72 -1.96 7.01
CA VAL A 180 5.97 -1.34 8.33
C VAL A 180 5.80 -2.39 9.42
N ASP A 181 6.84 -2.62 10.21
CA ASP A 181 6.89 -3.58 11.33
C ASP A 181 7.33 -2.90 12.64
N ASP A 182 7.45 -3.69 13.71
CA ASP A 182 7.81 -3.16 15.04
C ASP A 182 9.21 -2.52 15.08
N GLN A 183 10.12 -2.90 14.17
CA GLN A 183 11.50 -2.39 14.14
C GLN A 183 11.57 -1.04 13.43
N ASN A 184 10.86 -0.90 12.32
CA ASN A 184 10.93 0.30 11.48
C ASN A 184 9.80 1.31 11.74
N LEU A 185 8.76 0.97 12.52
CA LEU A 185 7.66 1.88 12.89
C LEU A 185 8.14 3.25 13.39
N PRO A 186 9.15 3.38 14.28
CA PRO A 186 9.63 4.69 14.74
C PRO A 186 10.10 5.59 13.59
N VAL A 187 10.73 5.01 12.57
CA VAL A 187 11.22 5.75 11.40
C VAL A 187 10.07 6.35 10.60
N PHE A 188 8.95 5.63 10.45
CA PHE A 188 7.75 6.14 9.77
C PHE A 188 6.99 7.15 10.64
N LEU A 189 6.99 6.99 11.96
CA LEU A 189 6.42 7.99 12.88
C LEU A 189 7.18 9.32 12.80
N ASP A 190 8.52 9.29 12.71
CA ASP A 190 9.33 10.50 12.50
C ASP A 190 8.98 11.22 11.18
N MET A 191 8.57 10.48 10.14
CA MET A 191 8.14 11.06 8.87
C MET A 191 6.83 11.84 8.95
N LEU A 192 6.01 11.62 9.99
CA LEU A 192 4.80 12.42 10.23
C LEU A 192 5.14 13.87 10.59
N ALA A 193 6.34 14.13 11.11
CA ALA A 193 6.83 15.49 11.36
C ALA A 193 7.46 16.14 10.12
N ALA A 194 7.51 15.44 8.97
CA ALA A 194 8.10 16.00 7.75
C ALA A 194 7.34 17.24 7.28
N LYS A 195 8.06 18.27 6.80
CA LYS A 195 7.44 19.50 6.24
C LYS A 195 6.54 19.22 5.02
N ARG A 196 6.85 18.15 4.29
CA ARG A 196 6.17 17.73 3.06
C ARG A 196 4.87 16.96 3.36
N GLN A 197 3.74 17.51 2.95
CA GLN A 197 2.41 16.93 3.19
C GLN A 197 2.21 15.57 2.50
N ASP A 198 2.73 15.42 1.29
CA ASP A 198 2.65 14.18 0.51
C ASP A 198 3.38 13.02 1.21
N ILE A 199 4.52 13.30 1.82
CA ILE A 199 5.27 12.31 2.62
C ILE A 199 4.52 11.95 3.90
N ARG A 200 3.90 12.93 4.58
CA ARG A 200 3.09 12.66 5.77
C ARG A 200 1.91 11.74 5.45
N GLN A 201 1.18 12.03 4.37
CA GLN A 201 0.05 11.21 3.92
C GLN A 201 0.48 9.79 3.56
N ALA A 202 1.58 9.64 2.83
CA ALA A 202 2.14 8.33 2.53
C ALA A 202 2.56 7.57 3.79
N ALA A 203 3.19 8.24 4.76
CA ALA A 203 3.58 7.61 6.03
C ALA A 203 2.35 7.11 6.83
N VAL A 204 1.28 7.90 6.92
CA VAL A 204 0.02 7.47 7.56
C VAL A 204 -0.53 6.21 6.90
N LEU A 205 -0.57 6.18 5.56
CA LEU A 205 -1.06 5.03 4.79
C LEU A 205 -0.19 3.78 5.00
N LEU A 206 1.13 3.94 4.94
CA LEU A 206 2.11 2.85 5.12
C LEU A 206 2.03 2.26 6.53
N ILE A 207 1.88 3.09 7.55
CA ILE A 207 1.64 2.63 8.92
C ILE A 207 0.28 1.92 8.98
N GLY A 208 -0.79 2.48 8.41
CA GLY A 208 -2.11 1.85 8.40
C GLY A 208 -2.12 0.43 7.84
N CYS A 209 -1.34 0.15 6.79
CA CYS A 209 -1.20 -1.19 6.19
C CYS A 209 -0.03 -2.03 6.74
N GLY A 210 0.59 -1.62 7.84
CA GLY A 210 1.72 -2.31 8.46
C GLY A 210 1.36 -3.63 9.15
N SER A 211 2.39 -4.42 9.49
CA SER A 211 2.30 -5.70 10.22
C SER A 211 2.76 -5.64 11.68
N PHE A 212 3.09 -4.46 12.19
CA PHE A 212 3.51 -4.25 13.58
C PHE A 212 2.44 -4.66 14.61
N THR A 213 2.90 -4.87 15.84
CA THR A 213 2.09 -5.28 17.00
C THR A 213 2.20 -4.29 18.16
N ASN A 214 3.29 -3.53 18.25
CA ASN A 214 3.53 -2.52 19.27
C ASN A 214 2.79 -1.23 18.95
N LEU A 215 1.59 -1.09 19.50
CA LEU A 215 0.75 0.10 19.33
C LEU A 215 1.18 1.27 20.23
N ARG A 216 2.03 1.05 21.23
CA ARG A 216 2.31 2.04 22.29
C ARG A 216 2.79 3.40 21.75
N PRO A 217 3.73 3.47 20.78
CA PRO A 217 4.17 4.75 20.23
C PRO A 217 3.05 5.57 19.58
N ILE A 218 2.08 4.90 18.95
CA ILE A 218 0.93 5.53 18.30
C ILE A 218 -0.05 6.05 19.35
N LEU A 219 -0.31 5.27 20.40
CA LEU A 219 -1.23 5.63 21.48
C LEU A 219 -0.70 6.80 22.32
N ASP A 220 0.61 6.80 22.60
CA ASP A 220 1.26 7.90 23.32
C ASP A 220 1.19 9.19 22.49
N MET A 221 1.42 9.11 21.17
CA MET A 221 1.25 10.24 20.24
C MET A 221 -0.20 10.74 20.17
N ALA A 222 -1.18 9.84 20.13
CA ALA A 222 -2.61 10.19 20.11
C ALA A 222 -3.10 10.79 21.44
N SER A 223 -2.41 10.49 22.54
CA SER A 223 -2.71 11.02 23.87
C SER A 223 -2.06 12.38 24.13
N ASP A 224 -0.93 12.66 23.48
CA ASP A 224 -0.23 13.93 23.58
C ASP A 224 -1.01 15.06 22.90
N THR A 225 -1.26 16.16 23.62
CA THR A 225 -2.05 17.29 23.11
C THR A 225 -1.41 17.93 21.88
N ALA A 226 -0.07 17.95 21.79
CA ALA A 226 0.63 18.56 20.67
C ALA A 226 0.53 17.71 19.38
N ASN A 227 0.48 16.39 19.52
CA ASN A 227 0.52 15.45 18.39
C ASN A 227 -0.78 14.67 18.19
N ARG A 228 -1.82 14.96 18.98
CA ARG A 228 -3.10 14.23 19.01
C ARG A 228 -3.70 14.02 17.63
N GLU A 229 -3.74 15.05 16.80
CA GLU A 229 -4.34 14.98 15.46
C GLU A 229 -3.60 13.97 14.57
N LEU A 230 -2.27 13.99 14.59
CA LEU A 230 -1.45 13.04 13.81
C LEU A 230 -1.56 11.62 14.38
N GLY A 231 -1.50 11.46 15.70
CA GLY A 231 -1.66 10.17 16.36
C GLY A 231 -3.03 9.54 16.08
N MET A 232 -4.10 10.34 16.12
CA MET A 232 -5.44 9.90 15.77
C MET A 232 -5.56 9.54 14.29
N ALA A 233 -4.98 10.33 13.37
CA ALA A 233 -4.98 10.01 11.94
C ALA A 233 -4.29 8.66 11.63
N VAL A 234 -3.17 8.37 12.30
CA VAL A 234 -2.50 7.07 12.20
C VAL A 234 -3.37 5.95 12.78
N LEU A 235 -3.97 6.17 13.95
CA LEU A 235 -4.83 5.17 14.59
C LEU A 235 -6.07 4.88 13.74
N GLU A 236 -6.65 5.89 13.10
CA GLU A 236 -7.76 5.76 12.14
C GLU A 236 -7.34 4.97 10.90
N ALA A 237 -6.12 5.19 10.39
CA ALA A 237 -5.56 4.44 9.27
C ALA A 237 -5.30 2.95 9.61
N VAL A 238 -4.89 2.64 10.85
CA VAL A 238 -4.82 1.25 11.34
C VAL A 238 -6.22 0.63 11.40
N GLY A 239 -7.18 1.40 11.91
CA GLY A 239 -8.60 1.08 11.88
C GLY A 239 -9.05 0.02 12.90
N PRO A 240 -10.35 -0.01 13.24
CA PRO A 240 -10.85 -0.87 14.30
C PRO A 240 -10.80 -2.37 13.95
N ARG A 241 -10.87 -2.74 12.67
CA ARG A 241 -10.76 -4.15 12.24
C ARG A 241 -9.39 -4.76 12.63
N ARG A 242 -8.30 -4.02 12.40
CA ARG A 242 -6.94 -4.45 12.77
C ARG A 242 -6.77 -4.46 14.28
N LEU A 243 -7.26 -3.44 14.97
CA LEU A 243 -7.19 -3.36 16.43
C LEU A 243 -7.98 -4.48 17.12
N VAL A 244 -9.16 -4.86 16.60
CA VAL A 244 -9.87 -6.05 17.08
C VAL A 244 -9.01 -7.31 16.92
N GLY A 245 -8.32 -7.46 15.78
CA GLY A 245 -7.37 -8.56 15.56
C GLY A 245 -6.24 -8.57 16.60
N LEU A 246 -5.61 -7.42 16.84
CA LEU A 246 -4.54 -7.28 17.85
C LEU A 246 -5.06 -7.46 19.28
N SER A 247 -6.31 -7.10 19.55
CA SER A 247 -6.94 -7.35 20.85
C SER A 247 -7.13 -8.83 21.16
N ASN A 248 -6.91 -9.73 20.20
CA ASN A 248 -6.90 -11.19 20.41
C ASN A 248 -5.49 -11.81 20.33
N HIS A 249 -4.45 -10.98 20.33
CA HIS A 249 -3.06 -11.45 20.24
C HIS A 249 -2.65 -12.31 21.46
N GLU A 250 -1.61 -13.13 21.30
CA GLU A 250 -1.15 -14.03 22.37
C GLU A 250 -0.62 -13.26 23.59
N GLN A 251 0.10 -12.17 23.34
CA GLN A 251 0.69 -11.32 24.36
C GLN A 251 -0.34 -10.38 24.99
N ALA A 252 -0.38 -10.32 26.32
CA ALA A 252 -1.35 -9.51 27.07
C ALA A 252 -1.17 -8.01 26.83
N ASP A 253 0.07 -7.53 26.74
CA ASP A 253 0.36 -6.11 26.54
C ASP A 253 -0.14 -5.60 25.18
N VAL A 254 0.03 -6.41 24.11
CA VAL A 254 -0.52 -6.11 22.78
C VAL A 254 -2.04 -6.04 22.84
N ARG A 255 -2.70 -6.98 23.53
CA ARG A 255 -4.16 -6.95 23.67
C ARG A 255 -4.65 -5.71 24.39
N ARG A 256 -3.97 -5.32 25.47
CA ARG A 256 -4.33 -4.15 26.28
C ARG A 256 -4.13 -2.85 25.50
N ALA A 257 -3.01 -2.71 24.79
CA ALA A 257 -2.77 -1.56 23.92
C ALA A 257 -3.83 -1.47 22.79
N ALA A 258 -4.20 -2.60 22.20
CA ALA A 258 -5.25 -2.63 21.19
C ALA A 258 -6.62 -2.21 21.74
N ALA A 259 -6.96 -2.63 22.96
CA ALA A 259 -8.17 -2.21 23.66
C ALA A 259 -8.17 -0.70 23.95
N GLU A 260 -7.03 -0.13 24.37
CA GLU A 260 -6.86 1.33 24.54
C GLU A 260 -7.09 2.07 23.21
N GLY A 261 -6.48 1.58 22.12
CA GLY A 261 -6.67 2.15 20.78
C GLY A 261 -8.12 2.08 20.31
N LEU A 262 -8.82 0.96 20.56
CA LEU A 262 -10.25 0.84 20.26
C LEU A 262 -11.05 1.89 21.03
N CYS A 263 -10.78 2.09 22.31
CA CYS A 263 -11.47 3.09 23.12
C CYS A 263 -11.24 4.52 22.60
N MET A 264 -10.00 4.85 22.20
CA MET A 264 -9.70 6.16 21.60
C MET A 264 -10.47 6.37 20.29
N LEU A 265 -10.48 5.39 19.38
CA LEU A 265 -11.18 5.48 18.09
C LEU A 265 -12.70 5.59 18.22
N THR A 266 -13.28 4.88 19.18
CA THR A 266 -14.74 4.86 19.38
C THR A 266 -15.21 5.88 20.41
N ASN A 267 -14.30 6.70 20.95
CA ASN A 267 -14.56 7.67 22.00
C ASN A 267 -15.21 7.05 23.26
N LEU A 268 -14.81 5.82 23.59
CA LEU A 268 -15.17 5.15 24.85
C LEU A 268 -14.18 5.57 25.95
N LYS A 269 -14.68 5.67 27.18
CA LYS A 269 -13.80 5.88 28.34
C LYS A 269 -12.98 4.61 28.61
N PRO A 270 -11.65 4.70 28.73
CA PRO A 270 -10.78 3.57 28.98
C PRO A 270 -10.79 3.17 30.47
N GLU A 271 -11.98 2.86 30.99
CA GLU A 271 -12.13 2.34 32.35
C GLU A 271 -11.59 0.91 32.43
N THR A 272 -11.05 0.51 33.58
CA THR A 272 -10.44 -0.82 33.78
C THR A 272 -11.34 -1.95 33.30
N LYS A 273 -12.64 -1.89 33.63
CA LYS A 273 -13.63 -2.89 33.22
C LYS A 273 -13.77 -2.96 31.69
N THR A 274 -13.83 -1.81 31.00
CA THR A 274 -13.95 -1.73 29.53
C THR A 274 -12.70 -2.27 28.86
N LEU A 275 -11.52 -1.89 29.36
CA LEU A 275 -10.24 -2.36 28.84
C LEU A 275 -10.07 -3.86 29.02
N ASP A 276 -10.36 -4.38 30.22
CA ASP A 276 -10.25 -5.81 30.50
C ASP A 276 -11.23 -6.62 29.63
N HIS A 277 -12.45 -6.09 29.41
CA HIS A 277 -13.44 -6.74 28.56
C HIS A 277 -13.05 -6.77 27.08
N LEU A 278 -12.42 -5.70 26.57
CA LEU A 278 -11.92 -5.63 25.19
C LEU A 278 -10.60 -6.38 25.01
N ALA A 279 -9.75 -6.49 26.04
CA ALA A 279 -8.47 -7.19 26.01
C ALA A 279 -8.56 -8.69 26.33
N GLU A 280 -9.72 -9.17 26.77
CA GLU A 280 -9.97 -10.60 27.02
C GLU A 280 -9.73 -11.43 25.75
N LYS A 281 -9.11 -12.60 25.88
CA LYS A 281 -8.83 -13.48 24.73
C LYS A 281 -10.07 -14.30 24.38
N THR A 282 -10.84 -13.83 23.40
CA THR A 282 -12.09 -14.45 22.92
C THR A 282 -12.10 -14.57 21.39
N SER A 283 -13.19 -15.04 20.78
CA SER A 283 -13.29 -15.00 19.32
C SER A 283 -13.33 -13.56 18.80
N ARG A 284 -13.04 -13.39 17.51
CA ARG A 284 -13.12 -12.08 16.84
C ARG A 284 -14.57 -11.59 16.79
N GLU A 285 -15.49 -12.50 16.51
CA GLU A 285 -16.92 -12.25 16.43
C GLU A 285 -17.45 -11.72 17.78
N ASP A 286 -17.11 -12.40 18.88
CA ASP A 286 -17.52 -11.96 20.23
C ASP A 286 -16.96 -10.58 20.57
N LYS A 287 -15.72 -10.28 20.15
CA LYS A 287 -15.12 -8.95 20.37
C LYS A 287 -15.84 -7.86 19.61
N ILE A 288 -16.20 -8.13 18.36
CA ILE A 288 -16.96 -7.19 17.53
C ILE A 288 -18.33 -6.95 18.16
N GLU A 289 -19.01 -8.02 18.59
CA GLU A 289 -20.30 -7.92 19.27
C GLU A 289 -20.21 -7.07 20.54
N ARG A 290 -19.28 -7.37 21.44
CA ARG A 290 -19.04 -6.60 22.67
C ARG A 290 -18.70 -5.14 22.40
N LEU A 291 -17.84 -4.88 21.42
CA LEU A 291 -17.49 -3.50 21.03
C LEU A 291 -18.72 -2.76 20.48
N ASN A 292 -19.57 -3.44 19.71
CA ASN A 292 -20.81 -2.87 19.19
C ASN A 292 -21.84 -2.61 20.31
N GLU A 293 -21.93 -3.47 21.32
CA GLU A 293 -22.75 -3.24 22.51
C GLU A 293 -22.33 -1.96 23.23
N LEU A 294 -21.02 -1.77 23.43
CA LEU A 294 -20.46 -0.56 24.04
C LEU A 294 -20.69 0.70 23.19
N CYS A 295 -20.68 0.57 21.87
CA CYS A 295 -20.81 1.69 20.92
C CYS A 295 -22.24 1.90 20.39
N ARG A 296 -23.24 1.20 20.95
CA ARG A 296 -24.61 1.07 20.46
C ARG A 296 -24.71 0.25 19.15
N PRO A 297 -25.40 -0.91 19.16
CA PRO A 297 -25.56 -1.72 17.96
C PRO A 297 -26.65 -1.16 17.02
N TYR A 298 -26.44 -1.32 15.71
CA TYR A 298 -27.39 -0.94 14.66
C TYR A 298 -27.78 -2.14 13.80
N PRO A 299 -28.59 -3.09 14.33
CA PRO A 299 -28.90 -4.35 13.65
C PRO A 299 -29.69 -4.19 12.35
N ALA A 300 -30.33 -3.03 12.12
CA ALA A 300 -31.01 -2.74 10.85
C ALA A 300 -30.06 -2.21 9.76
N ALA A 301 -28.92 -1.65 10.15
CA ALA A 301 -27.88 -1.18 9.23
C ALA A 301 -26.85 -2.26 8.87
N THR A 302 -26.92 -3.45 9.49
CA THR A 302 -26.00 -4.57 9.26
C THR A 302 -26.71 -5.79 8.66
N GLY A 303 -25.93 -6.67 8.03
CA GLY A 303 -26.42 -7.88 7.39
C GLY A 303 -26.22 -7.87 5.88
N ARG A 304 -27.10 -8.57 5.16
CA ARG A 304 -27.00 -8.74 3.70
C ARG A 304 -27.98 -7.82 3.00
N PHE A 305 -27.54 -7.16 1.94
CA PHE A 305 -28.38 -6.23 1.17
C PHE A 305 -28.20 -6.44 -0.33
N ALA A 306 -29.26 -6.20 -1.08
CA ALA A 306 -29.21 -6.00 -2.53
C ALA A 306 -29.04 -4.50 -2.82
N VAL A 307 -28.22 -4.15 -3.80
CA VAL A 307 -28.04 -2.76 -4.22
C VAL A 307 -29.10 -2.41 -5.24
N THR A 308 -29.75 -1.27 -5.07
CA THR A 308 -30.71 -0.72 -6.04
C THR A 308 -30.19 0.64 -6.49
N ILE A 309 -30.05 0.85 -7.80
CA ILE A 309 -29.73 2.15 -8.39
C ILE A 309 -30.90 2.53 -9.31
N ASN A 310 -31.51 3.69 -9.04
CA ASN A 310 -32.82 4.07 -9.56
C ASN A 310 -33.84 2.95 -9.29
N GLU A 311 -34.32 2.28 -10.34
CA GLU A 311 -35.30 1.19 -10.26
C GLU A 311 -34.69 -0.19 -10.57
N THR A 312 -33.37 -0.24 -10.81
CA THR A 312 -32.68 -1.48 -11.17
C THR A 312 -31.99 -2.09 -9.96
N THR A 313 -32.35 -3.34 -9.63
CA THR A 313 -31.74 -4.11 -8.55
C THR A 313 -30.57 -4.95 -9.05
N SER A 314 -29.47 -4.95 -8.30
CA SER A 314 -28.28 -5.74 -8.59
C SER A 314 -28.52 -7.23 -8.45
N SER A 315 -27.79 -8.03 -9.25
CA SER A 315 -27.76 -9.50 -9.10
C SER A 315 -26.77 -9.99 -8.02
N PHE A 316 -25.95 -9.09 -7.48
CA PHE A 316 -25.01 -9.38 -6.39
C PHE A 316 -25.52 -8.84 -5.05
N VAL A 317 -24.89 -9.32 -3.98
CA VAL A 317 -25.24 -9.02 -2.59
C VAL A 317 -24.06 -8.32 -1.91
N VAL A 318 -24.33 -7.24 -1.20
CA VAL A 318 -23.37 -6.58 -0.31
C VAL A 318 -23.58 -7.09 1.12
N GLY A 319 -22.48 -7.29 1.86
CA GLY A 319 -22.53 -7.52 3.30
C GLY A 319 -22.11 -6.27 4.05
N ILE A 320 -22.86 -5.86 5.07
CA ILE A 320 -22.47 -4.76 5.97
C ILE A 320 -22.25 -5.28 7.38
N GLU A 321 -21.06 -5.03 7.91
CA GLU A 321 -20.66 -5.34 9.29
C GLU A 321 -20.40 -4.03 10.05
N GLN A 322 -20.80 -3.98 11.32
CA GLN A 322 -20.47 -2.89 12.23
C GLN A 322 -19.29 -3.32 13.11
N ILE A 323 -18.30 -2.44 13.30
CA ILE A 323 -17.22 -2.61 14.28
C ILE A 323 -17.06 -1.30 15.05
N GLY A 324 -17.60 -1.27 16.27
CA GLY A 324 -17.70 -0.05 17.07
C GLY A 324 -18.60 0.97 16.40
N THR A 325 -18.05 2.15 16.09
CA THR A 325 -18.76 3.24 15.39
C THR A 325 -18.64 3.18 13.87
N TRP A 326 -17.86 2.22 13.34
CA TRP A 326 -17.55 2.09 11.92
C TRP A 326 -18.42 1.03 11.25
N PHE A 327 -18.72 1.24 9.96
CA PHE A 327 -19.39 0.25 9.15
C PHE A 327 -18.51 -0.14 7.98
N TYR A 328 -18.53 -1.43 7.65
CA TYR A 328 -17.74 -2.04 6.58
C TYR A 328 -18.70 -2.67 5.58
N LEU A 329 -18.68 -2.17 4.34
CA LEU A 329 -19.41 -2.72 3.20
C LEU A 329 -18.48 -3.63 2.40
N ARG A 330 -18.83 -4.91 2.33
CA ARG A 330 -18.06 -5.96 1.64
C ARG A 330 -18.76 -6.43 0.37
N LEU A 331 -17.99 -6.49 -0.71
CA LEU A 331 -18.36 -6.88 -2.06
C LEU A 331 -17.34 -7.88 -2.60
N ASP A 332 -17.57 -9.18 -2.41
CA ASP A 332 -16.68 -10.30 -2.82
C ASP A 332 -15.21 -10.10 -2.41
N THR A 333 -14.40 -9.39 -3.21
CA THR A 333 -12.99 -9.07 -2.99
C THR A 333 -12.72 -7.64 -2.52
N SER A 334 -13.72 -6.77 -2.50
CA SER A 334 -13.60 -5.35 -2.14
C SER A 334 -14.25 -5.06 -0.80
N GLU A 335 -13.61 -4.22 0.00
CA GLU A 335 -14.14 -3.70 1.26
C GLU A 335 -14.07 -2.18 1.24
N PHE A 336 -15.14 -1.55 1.70
CA PHE A 336 -15.29 -0.12 1.88
C PHE A 336 -15.69 0.13 3.31
N HIS A 337 -15.23 1.23 3.92
CA HIS A 337 -15.63 1.60 5.26
C HIS A 337 -16.18 3.01 5.30
N THR A 338 -16.91 3.34 6.36
CA THR A 338 -17.39 4.70 6.58
C THR A 338 -16.25 5.68 6.78
N GLU A 339 -16.46 6.96 6.45
CA GLU A 339 -15.46 8.00 6.68
C GLU A 339 -15.21 8.23 8.18
N PRO A 340 -13.95 8.48 8.60
CA PRO A 340 -13.66 8.93 9.95
C PRO A 340 -14.46 10.20 10.28
N GLY A 341 -15.01 10.27 11.50
CA GLY A 341 -15.81 11.41 11.96
C GLY A 341 -17.23 11.53 11.38
N LYS A 342 -17.54 10.95 10.21
CA LYS A 342 -18.91 10.90 9.64
C LYS A 342 -19.53 9.52 9.83
N THR A 343 -19.97 9.24 11.06
CA THR A 343 -20.60 7.96 11.41
C THR A 343 -21.72 7.61 10.41
N ARG A 344 -21.74 6.38 9.88
CA ARG A 344 -22.76 5.87 8.96
C ARG A 344 -22.84 6.56 7.59
N THR A 345 -21.71 7.04 7.06
CA THR A 345 -21.61 7.49 5.66
C THR A 345 -20.49 6.76 4.93
N PHE A 346 -20.83 6.03 3.86
CA PHE A 346 -19.87 5.55 2.89
C PHE A 346 -19.70 6.57 1.78
N GLU A 347 -18.46 6.87 1.43
CA GLU A 347 -18.11 7.63 0.23
C GLU A 347 -17.17 6.76 -0.61
N ILE A 348 -17.72 6.17 -1.67
CA ILE A 348 -17.03 5.17 -2.49
C ILE A 348 -16.71 5.78 -3.85
N PRO A 349 -15.44 5.95 -4.23
CA PRO A 349 -15.07 6.43 -5.55
C PRO A 349 -15.67 5.58 -6.68
N ILE A 350 -16.17 6.20 -7.75
CA ILE A 350 -16.85 5.49 -8.86
C ILE A 350 -15.95 4.45 -9.51
N ASP A 351 -14.67 4.74 -9.69
CA ASP A 351 -13.71 3.78 -10.23
C ASP A 351 -13.58 2.52 -9.37
N ARG A 352 -13.58 2.67 -8.04
CA ARG A 352 -13.54 1.54 -7.11
C ARG A 352 -14.86 0.79 -7.08
N TRP A 353 -15.98 1.50 -7.14
CA TRP A 353 -17.30 0.87 -7.26
C TRP A 353 -17.42 0.05 -8.54
N CYS A 354 -17.01 0.61 -9.68
CA CYS A 354 -17.00 -0.08 -10.96
C CYS A 354 -16.12 -1.32 -10.90
N ALA A 355 -14.90 -1.22 -10.35
CA ALA A 355 -14.01 -2.37 -10.20
C ALA A 355 -14.58 -3.45 -9.26
N ALA A 356 -15.25 -3.05 -8.17
CA ALA A 356 -15.86 -3.97 -7.23
C ALA A 356 -17.11 -4.69 -7.76
N THR A 357 -17.84 -4.05 -8.68
CA THR A 357 -19.12 -4.57 -9.20
C THR A 357 -19.02 -5.14 -10.63
N GLY A 358 -17.97 -4.79 -11.37
CA GLY A 358 -17.69 -5.25 -12.72
C GLY A 358 -16.70 -6.42 -12.77
N VAL A 359 -16.55 -7.02 -13.96
CA VAL A 359 -15.65 -8.16 -14.17
C VAL A 359 -14.35 -7.68 -14.81
N ALA A 360 -13.22 -7.96 -14.16
CA ALA A 360 -11.87 -7.73 -14.69
C ALA A 360 -11.63 -6.27 -15.16
N LEU A 361 -12.15 -5.30 -14.41
CA LEU A 361 -11.95 -3.89 -14.69
C LEU A 361 -10.72 -3.36 -13.95
N ASP A 362 -9.89 -2.61 -14.67
CA ASP A 362 -8.76 -1.87 -14.11
C ASP A 362 -9.21 -0.49 -13.63
N THR A 363 -8.99 -0.18 -12.35
CA THR A 363 -9.35 1.12 -11.74
C THR A 363 -8.63 2.27 -12.42
N ALA A 364 -7.37 2.09 -12.84
CA ALA A 364 -6.61 3.14 -13.54
C ALA A 364 -7.22 3.48 -14.90
N ALA A 365 -7.69 2.46 -15.64
CA ALA A 365 -8.44 2.66 -16.88
C ALA A 365 -9.77 3.38 -16.63
N ILE A 366 -10.54 2.98 -15.61
CA ILE A 366 -11.83 3.62 -15.29
C ILE A 366 -11.63 5.09 -14.90
N ARG A 367 -10.59 5.44 -14.13
CA ARG A 367 -10.30 6.84 -13.75
C ARG A 367 -10.09 7.78 -14.92
N ARG A 368 -9.65 7.27 -16.07
CA ARG A 368 -9.49 8.05 -17.31
C ARG A 368 -10.83 8.29 -18.00
N LEU A 369 -11.83 7.45 -17.73
CA LEU A 369 -13.13 7.47 -18.38
C LEU A 369 -14.21 8.15 -17.52
N LEU A 370 -14.19 7.91 -16.20
CA LEU A 370 -15.21 8.32 -15.25
C LEU A 370 -14.61 9.01 -14.01
N ALA A 371 -15.41 9.85 -13.38
CA ALA A 371 -15.19 10.42 -12.05
C ALA A 371 -16.50 10.42 -11.25
N GLY A 372 -16.39 10.72 -9.96
CA GLY A 372 -17.50 10.85 -9.04
C GLY A 372 -17.46 9.81 -7.92
N SER A 373 -18.55 9.68 -7.17
CA SER A 373 -18.65 8.76 -6.04
C SER A 373 -20.07 8.21 -5.85
N ILE A 374 -20.16 7.07 -5.18
CA ILE A 374 -21.37 6.58 -4.55
C ILE A 374 -21.34 6.99 -3.08
N ARG A 375 -22.32 7.78 -2.69
CA ARG A 375 -22.53 8.17 -1.31
C ARG A 375 -23.72 7.41 -0.74
N LEU A 376 -23.51 6.67 0.33
CA LEU A 376 -24.56 5.95 1.07
C LEU A 376 -24.56 6.41 2.51
N THR A 377 -25.73 6.76 3.03
CA THR A 377 -25.90 7.23 4.40
C THR A 377 -26.95 6.40 5.12
N SER A 378 -26.77 6.19 6.42
CA SER A 378 -27.80 5.64 7.30
C SER A 378 -28.06 6.60 8.47
N PRO A 379 -28.90 7.64 8.28
CA PRO A 379 -29.06 8.72 9.26
C PRO A 379 -29.52 8.20 10.64
N ILE A 380 -30.50 7.29 10.64
CA ILE A 380 -31.10 6.70 11.84
C ILE A 380 -30.72 5.23 12.08
N GLY A 381 -29.83 4.67 11.24
CA GLY A 381 -29.40 3.27 11.36
C GLY A 381 -30.44 2.22 10.93
N ALA A 382 -31.46 2.62 10.14
CA ALA A 382 -32.56 1.76 9.71
C ALA A 382 -32.44 1.30 8.25
N SER A 383 -31.96 2.16 7.35
CA SER A 383 -31.76 1.87 5.92
C SER A 383 -30.53 2.61 5.41
N TRP A 384 -29.97 2.15 4.29
CA TRP A 384 -28.89 2.85 3.59
C TRP A 384 -29.42 3.46 2.30
N GLN A 385 -29.26 4.76 2.17
CA GLN A 385 -29.74 5.54 1.03
C GLN A 385 -28.75 6.65 0.67
N GLY A 386 -28.72 7.02 -0.59
CA GLY A 386 -27.97 8.18 -1.04
C GLY A 386 -27.94 8.28 -2.56
N THR A 387 -26.81 8.70 -3.10
CA THR A 387 -26.69 9.09 -4.50
C THR A 387 -25.43 8.53 -5.15
N ALA A 388 -25.52 8.15 -6.42
CA ALA A 388 -24.38 7.91 -7.28
C ALA A 388 -24.25 9.14 -8.19
N ALA A 389 -23.11 9.83 -8.08
CA ALA A 389 -22.75 10.92 -8.98
C ALA A 389 -21.67 10.40 -9.93
N VAL A 390 -21.93 10.46 -11.25
CA VAL A 390 -21.04 9.94 -12.29
C VAL A 390 -20.75 11.03 -13.31
N THR A 391 -19.49 11.39 -13.47
CA THR A 391 -19.03 12.36 -14.47
C THR A 391 -18.26 11.65 -15.58
N ALA A 392 -18.65 11.84 -16.85
CA ALA A 392 -17.92 11.28 -17.98
C ALA A 392 -16.74 12.18 -18.36
N LYS A 393 -15.53 11.60 -18.42
CA LYS A 393 -14.31 12.27 -18.91
C LYS A 393 -14.02 11.98 -20.38
N ALA A 394 -14.59 10.89 -20.89
CA ALA A 394 -14.50 10.48 -22.28
C ALA A 394 -15.87 10.00 -22.75
N ARG A 395 -16.07 9.95 -24.08
CA ARG A 395 -17.29 9.41 -24.65
C ARG A 395 -17.39 7.92 -24.33
N LEU A 396 -18.53 7.50 -23.80
CA LEU A 396 -18.79 6.13 -23.39
C LEU A 396 -20.08 5.65 -24.06
N ASP A 397 -20.04 4.42 -24.55
CA ASP A 397 -21.24 3.73 -25.02
C ASP A 397 -21.87 2.96 -23.85
N PRO A 398 -23.21 2.86 -23.78
CA PRO A 398 -23.88 2.06 -22.76
C PRO A 398 -23.62 0.55 -22.98
N PRO A 399 -23.58 -0.26 -21.90
CA PRO A 399 -23.71 0.12 -20.49
C PRO A 399 -22.42 0.70 -19.89
N LEU A 400 -22.55 1.55 -18.86
CA LEU A 400 -21.40 2.01 -18.09
C LEU A 400 -20.66 0.83 -17.41
N PRO A 401 -19.34 0.94 -17.18
CA PRO A 401 -18.57 -0.08 -16.48
C PRO A 401 -19.09 -0.38 -15.07
N GLY A 402 -19.14 -1.65 -14.69
CA GLY A 402 -19.65 -2.09 -13.38
C GLY A 402 -21.18 -1.99 -13.28
N PHE A 403 -21.71 -2.02 -12.07
CA PHE A 403 -23.13 -1.85 -11.82
C PHE A 403 -23.48 -0.37 -11.65
N LEU A 404 -23.70 0.28 -12.78
CA LEU A 404 -24.18 1.66 -12.91
C LEU A 404 -25.24 1.72 -14.00
N PRO A 405 -26.50 1.32 -13.72
CA PRO A 405 -27.61 1.37 -14.67
C PRO A 405 -28.08 2.82 -14.86
N ILE A 406 -27.18 3.66 -15.36
CA ILE A 406 -27.35 5.08 -15.63
C ILE A 406 -26.93 5.28 -17.08
N ASP A 407 -27.68 6.08 -17.83
CA ASP A 407 -27.27 6.46 -19.17
C ASP A 407 -25.93 7.22 -19.12
N PRO A 408 -24.97 6.91 -20.01
CA PRO A 408 -23.69 7.61 -20.03
C PRO A 408 -23.91 9.12 -20.20
N PRO A 409 -23.45 9.96 -19.24
CA PRO A 409 -23.56 11.40 -19.40
C PRO A 409 -22.67 11.88 -20.55
N ALA A 410 -23.00 13.04 -21.12
CA ALA A 410 -22.11 13.69 -22.08
C ALA A 410 -20.76 14.02 -21.43
N VAL A 411 -19.71 14.12 -22.24
CA VAL A 411 -18.36 14.43 -21.76
C VAL A 411 -18.36 15.76 -21.00
N GLY A 412 -17.85 15.74 -19.77
CA GLY A 412 -17.83 16.89 -18.85
C GLY A 412 -19.11 17.09 -18.03
N GLN A 413 -20.16 16.30 -18.26
CA GLN A 413 -21.40 16.35 -17.49
C GLN A 413 -21.46 15.27 -16.42
N THR A 414 -22.22 15.56 -15.37
CA THR A 414 -22.50 14.65 -14.26
C THR A 414 -23.94 14.15 -14.35
N ALA A 415 -24.12 12.84 -14.33
CA ALA A 415 -25.41 12.21 -14.09
C ALA A 415 -25.52 11.81 -12.61
N GLU A 416 -26.71 11.95 -12.05
CA GLU A 416 -27.02 11.52 -10.68
C GLU A 416 -28.10 10.45 -10.70
N ALA A 417 -27.97 9.47 -9.81
CA ALA A 417 -28.95 8.42 -9.62
C ALA A 417 -29.18 8.14 -8.13
N ALA A 418 -30.41 7.80 -7.76
CA ALA A 418 -30.73 7.40 -6.41
C ALA A 418 -30.13 6.01 -6.13
N VAL A 419 -29.51 5.82 -4.97
CA VAL A 419 -28.94 4.53 -4.55
C VAL A 419 -29.57 4.12 -3.23
N GLY A 420 -30.02 2.87 -3.15
CA GLY A 420 -30.55 2.28 -1.94
C GLY A 420 -29.98 0.88 -1.71
N LEU A 421 -29.87 0.49 -0.44
CA LEU A 421 -29.64 -0.90 -0.07
C LEU A 421 -30.90 -1.51 0.52
N THR A 422 -31.39 -2.56 -0.14
CA THR A 422 -32.59 -3.29 0.28
C THR A 422 -32.15 -4.51 1.07
N ARG A 423 -32.58 -4.60 2.33
CA ARG A 423 -32.20 -5.70 3.22
C ARG A 423 -32.74 -7.02 2.68
N MET A 424 -31.86 -8.03 2.63
CA MET A 424 -32.23 -9.39 2.27
C MET A 424 -32.60 -10.19 3.54
N PRO A 425 -33.50 -11.18 3.40
CA PRO A 425 -33.86 -12.08 4.50
C PRO A 425 -32.68 -12.93 4.98
#